data_AF-L1IT87-F1
#
_entry.id   AF-L1IT87-F1
#
_cell.length_a   1.000
_cell.length_b   1.000
_cell.length_c   1.000
_cell.angle_alpha   90.00
_cell.angle_beta   90.00
_cell.angle_gamma   90.00
#
_symmetry.space_group_name_H-M   'P 1'
#
loop_
_entity.id
_entity.type
_entity.pdbx_description
1 polymer ?
#
loop_
_entity_poly.entity_id
_entity_poly.type
_entity_poly.pdbx_seq_one_letter_code
_entity_poly.pdbx_strand_id
1 'polypeptide(L)'
;LMFDIGAHIGQSASYFLGHGFKVVAVEANPEACKRIRESFCAFLDSGQLVLEEKAVWREHGRKIDFYVNEEDSEWSSVFQAVGGRFDTECRVFSVETCTMFSLYETYGCPQYIKVDIEGGDEMCLQQLKDLRPPEILSFECNSLSWVGMAQELGYDAFKLVPQ
;
A
#
# COMPACT_ATOMS: atom_id res chain seq x y z
N LEU A 1 11.88 0.35 10.14
CA LEU A 1 11.34 0.97 8.90
C LEU A 1 10.11 0.18 8.51
N MET A 2 8.96 0.84 8.42
CA MET A 2 7.67 0.20 8.09
C MET A 2 7.18 0.74 6.76
N PHE A 3 6.73 -0.14 5.87
CA PHE A 3 5.99 0.27 4.67
C PHE A 3 4.49 0.05 4.91
N ASP A 4 3.72 1.08 4.61
CA ASP A 4 2.25 1.08 4.63
C ASP A 4 1.76 1.28 3.19
N ILE A 5 1.56 0.18 2.46
CA ILE A 5 1.16 0.18 1.05
C ILE A 5 -0.36 0.14 0.98
N GLY A 6 -0.96 1.20 0.42
CA GLY A 6 -2.39 1.48 0.57
C GLY A 6 -2.68 2.07 1.94
N ALA A 7 -2.05 3.21 2.22
CA ALA A 7 -2.10 3.82 3.55
C ALA A 7 -3.48 4.42 3.89
N HIS A 8 -4.32 4.67 2.89
CA HIS A 8 -5.63 5.32 3.00
C HIS A 8 -5.54 6.61 3.83
N ILE A 9 -6.29 6.74 4.93
CA ILE A 9 -6.19 7.89 5.84
C ILE A 9 -5.08 7.77 6.90
N GLY A 10 -4.19 6.78 6.75
CA GLY A 10 -3.00 6.59 7.59
C GLY A 10 -3.25 5.86 8.91
N GLN A 11 -4.22 4.95 8.97
CA GLN A 11 -4.53 4.21 10.20
C GLN A 11 -3.34 3.35 10.66
N SER A 12 -2.75 2.56 9.76
CA SER A 12 -1.56 1.74 10.04
C SER A 12 -0.33 2.61 10.29
N ALA A 13 -0.10 3.63 9.45
CA ALA A 13 0.95 4.62 9.67
C ALA A 13 0.89 5.26 11.06
N SER A 14 -0.29 5.69 11.53
CA SER A 14 -0.48 6.27 12.87
C SER A 14 0.02 5.35 13.98
N TYR A 15 -0.34 4.06 13.91
CA TYR A 15 0.11 3.07 14.87
C TYR A 15 1.64 2.94 14.87
N PHE A 16 2.27 2.79 13.70
CA PHE A 16 3.73 2.66 13.60
C PHE A 16 4.47 3.93 14.07
N LEU A 17 3.97 5.11 13.71
CA LEU A 17 4.55 6.39 14.10
C LEU A 17 4.49 6.58 15.63
N GLY A 18 3.36 6.22 16.25
CA GLY A 18 3.18 6.26 17.71
C GLY A 18 4.15 5.36 18.50
N HIS A 19 4.69 4.32 17.85
CA HIS A 19 5.72 3.44 18.40
C HIS A 19 7.15 3.87 18.04
N GLY A 20 7.34 5.05 17.44
CA GLY A 20 8.66 5.61 17.13
C GLY A 20 9.30 5.05 15.86
N PHE A 21 8.57 4.31 15.03
CA PHE A 21 9.11 3.81 13.76
C PHE A 21 9.11 4.89 12.68
N LYS A 22 10.09 4.80 11.77
CA LYS A 22 10.03 5.50 10.47
C LYS A 22 9.09 4.75 9.53
N VAL A 23 8.20 5.47 8.86
CA VAL A 23 7.16 4.94 7.98
C VAL A 23 7.29 5.51 6.58
N VAL A 24 7.17 4.65 5.57
CA VAL A 24 6.91 5.04 4.17
C VAL A 24 5.48 4.62 3.85
N ALA A 25 4.58 5.60 3.75
CA ALA A 25 3.20 5.41 3.36
C ALA A 25 3.08 5.60 1.85
N VAL A 26 2.47 4.65 1.15
CA VAL A 26 2.19 4.74 -0.29
C VAL A 26 0.68 4.78 -0.47
N GLU A 27 0.18 5.84 -1.09
CA GLU A 27 -1.25 6.05 -1.30
C GLU A 27 -1.51 6.74 -2.65
N ALA A 28 -2.50 6.28 -3.40
CA ALA A 28 -2.83 6.80 -4.73
C ALA A 28 -4.01 7.77 -4.71
N ASN A 29 -4.93 7.62 -3.76
CA ASN A 29 -6.11 8.46 -3.60
C ASN A 29 -5.70 9.89 -3.18
N PRO A 30 -5.90 10.92 -4.03
CA PRO A 30 -5.46 12.28 -3.73
C PRO A 30 -6.14 12.88 -2.50
N GLU A 31 -7.42 12.58 -2.26
CA GLU A 31 -8.12 13.02 -1.05
C GLU A 31 -7.54 12.37 0.22
N ALA A 32 -7.20 11.09 0.16
CA ALA A 32 -6.58 10.37 1.28
C ALA A 32 -5.17 10.91 1.57
N CYS A 33 -4.35 11.12 0.53
CA CYS A 33 -3.05 11.78 0.63
C CYS A 33 -3.14 13.17 1.26
N LYS A 34 -4.16 13.96 0.90
CA LYS A 34 -4.41 15.26 1.54
C LYS A 34 -4.68 15.11 3.04
N ARG A 35 -5.54 14.17 3.44
CA ARG A 35 -5.85 13.90 4.85
C ARG A 35 -4.61 13.46 5.64
N ILE A 36 -3.76 12.62 5.05
CA ILE A 36 -2.48 12.22 5.66
C ILE A 36 -1.62 13.45 5.91
N ARG A 37 -1.45 14.34 4.91
CA ARG A 37 -0.64 15.56 5.08
C ARG A 37 -1.15 16.45 6.20
N GLU A 38 -2.47 16.63 6.27
CA GLU A 38 -3.10 17.47 7.30
C GLU A 38 -2.98 16.84 8.69
N SER A 39 -3.14 15.52 8.80
CA SER A 39 -3.20 14.81 10.10
C SER A 39 -1.82 14.47 10.67
N PHE A 40 -0.83 14.27 9.81
CA PHE A 40 0.51 13.81 10.18
C PHE A 40 1.61 14.82 9.84
N CYS A 41 1.29 16.11 9.73
CA CYS A 41 2.23 17.16 9.33
C CYS A 41 3.53 17.15 10.16
N ALA A 42 3.44 17.01 11.49
CA ALA A 42 4.63 16.96 12.36
C ALA A 42 5.55 15.75 12.06
N PHE A 43 4.97 14.61 11.69
CA PHE A 43 5.75 13.43 11.31
C PHE A 43 6.38 13.57 9.93
N LEU A 44 5.69 14.24 9.00
CA LEU A 44 6.26 14.60 7.70
C LEU A 44 7.42 15.58 7.85
N ASP A 45 7.24 16.64 8.65
CA ASP A 45 8.26 17.67 8.90
C ASP A 45 9.52 17.10 9.54
N SER A 46 9.37 16.13 10.46
CA SER A 46 10.50 15.43 11.08
C SER A 46 11.17 14.40 10.17
N GLY A 47 10.55 14.02 9.04
CA GLY A 47 10.98 12.93 8.16
C GLY A 47 10.77 11.53 8.74
N GLN A 48 10.04 11.41 9.87
CA GLN A 48 9.64 10.13 10.42
C GLN A 48 8.55 9.45 9.56
N LEU A 49 7.69 10.25 8.92
CA LEU A 49 6.78 9.80 7.87
C LEU A 49 7.28 10.30 6.51
N VAL A 50 7.29 9.42 5.52
CA VAL A 50 7.39 9.77 4.10
C VAL A 50 6.08 9.35 3.44
N LEU A 51 5.49 10.24 2.65
CA LEU A 51 4.28 9.96 1.86
C LEU A 51 4.63 9.91 0.37
N GLU A 52 4.45 8.75 -0.25
CA GLU A 52 4.54 8.51 -1.68
C GLU A 52 3.13 8.51 -2.28
N GLU A 53 2.79 9.59 -2.98
CA GLU A 53 1.47 9.79 -3.58
C GLU A 53 1.38 9.10 -4.93
N LYS A 54 1.51 7.77 -4.90
CA LYS A 54 1.68 6.93 -6.07
C LYS A 54 0.89 5.64 -5.90
N ALA A 55 0.49 5.06 -7.03
CA ALA A 55 0.01 3.69 -7.07
C ALA A 55 1.17 2.71 -7.22
N VAL A 56 1.17 1.61 -6.45
CA VAL A 56 2.06 0.49 -6.79
C VAL A 56 1.56 -0.12 -8.10
N TRP A 57 2.46 -0.28 -9.07
CA TRP A 57 2.17 -0.84 -10.39
C TRP A 57 3.34 -1.68 -10.91
N ARG A 58 3.19 -2.22 -12.13
CA ARG A 58 4.18 -3.06 -12.81
C ARG A 58 5.44 -2.32 -13.24
N GLU A 59 5.31 -1.02 -13.48
CA GLU A 59 6.39 -0.15 -13.97
C GLU A 59 6.43 1.12 -13.14
N HIS A 60 7.63 1.60 -12.82
CA HIS A 60 7.84 2.87 -12.10
C HIS A 60 7.71 4.07 -13.06
N GLY A 61 7.14 5.18 -12.58
CA GLY A 61 7.11 6.46 -13.30
C GLY A 61 6.11 6.53 -14.46
N ARG A 62 5.16 5.59 -14.54
CA ARG A 62 4.02 5.68 -15.46
C ARG A 62 2.93 6.55 -14.86
N LYS A 63 2.03 7.03 -15.72
CA LYS A 63 0.73 7.56 -15.31
C LYS A 63 -0.35 6.56 -15.68
N ILE A 64 -1.16 6.18 -14.71
CA ILE A 64 -2.26 5.24 -14.89
C ILE A 64 -3.55 5.84 -14.31
N ASP A 65 -4.67 5.25 -14.69
CA ASP A 65 -5.97 5.58 -14.11
C ASP A 65 -6.10 4.91 -12.74
N PHE A 66 -6.60 5.67 -11.78
CA PHE A 66 -6.98 5.22 -10.45
C PHE A 66 -8.43 5.59 -10.20
N TYR A 67 -9.23 4.61 -9.82
CA TYR A 67 -10.67 4.71 -9.66
C TYR A 67 -10.97 4.90 -8.19
N VAL A 68 -11.22 6.15 -7.79
CA VAL A 68 -11.66 6.50 -6.45
C VAL A 68 -13.15 6.22 -6.35
N ASN A 69 -13.52 5.35 -5.42
CA ASN A 69 -14.92 5.07 -5.14
C ASN A 69 -15.52 6.21 -4.31
N GLU A 70 -16.64 6.76 -4.76
CA GLU A 70 -17.29 7.93 -4.13
C GLU A 70 -18.20 7.56 -2.95
N GLU A 71 -18.61 6.29 -2.84
CA GLU A 71 -19.43 5.79 -1.73
C GLU A 71 -18.58 5.26 -0.58
N ASP A 72 -17.51 4.54 -0.89
CA ASP A 72 -16.54 4.03 0.07
C ASP A 72 -15.11 4.13 -0.47
N SER A 73 -14.37 5.13 0.01
CA SER A 73 -12.98 5.36 -0.40
C SER A 73 -12.05 4.17 -0.15
N GLU A 74 -12.36 3.26 0.80
CA GLU A 74 -11.58 2.05 1.02
C GLU A 74 -11.61 1.13 -0.21
N TRP A 75 -12.66 1.19 -1.04
CA TRP A 75 -12.79 0.36 -2.24
C TRP A 75 -12.02 0.86 -3.46
N SER A 76 -11.31 1.99 -3.33
CA SER A 76 -10.58 2.62 -4.43
C SER A 76 -9.47 1.72 -4.96
N SER A 77 -9.29 1.66 -6.28
CA SER A 77 -8.31 0.74 -6.88
C SER A 77 -7.81 1.24 -8.23
N VAL A 78 -6.65 0.72 -8.65
CA VAL A 78 -6.15 0.84 -10.03
C VAL A 78 -6.96 0.00 -11.02
N PHE A 79 -7.81 -0.90 -10.53
CA PHE A 79 -8.69 -1.73 -11.36
C PHE A 79 -10.12 -1.19 -11.33
N GLN A 80 -10.66 -0.80 -12.48
CA GLN A 80 -12.01 -0.24 -12.60
C GLN A 80 -13.08 -1.15 -11.98
N ALA A 81 -12.99 -2.47 -12.20
CA ALA A 81 -13.97 -3.43 -11.68
C ALA A 81 -13.98 -3.52 -10.14
N VAL A 82 -12.87 -3.15 -9.50
CA VAL A 82 -12.72 -3.14 -8.04
C VAL A 82 -13.09 -1.77 -7.47
N GLY A 83 -12.62 -0.69 -8.10
CA GLY A 83 -12.99 0.67 -7.75
C GLY A 83 -14.50 0.88 -7.84
N GLY A 84 -15.13 0.47 -8.95
CA GLY A 84 -16.58 0.57 -9.19
C GLY A 84 -17.37 -0.69 -8.84
N ARG A 85 -16.92 -1.43 -7.82
CA ARG A 85 -17.59 -2.66 -7.40
C ARG A 85 -19.06 -2.38 -7.03
N PHE A 86 -19.93 -3.36 -7.27
CA PHE A 86 -21.37 -3.24 -6.99
C PHE A 86 -22.08 -2.07 -7.69
N ASP A 87 -21.58 -1.67 -8.87
CA ASP A 87 -22.13 -0.58 -9.69
C ASP A 87 -22.12 0.81 -8.99
N THR A 88 -21.26 0.99 -7.97
CA THR A 88 -21.08 2.28 -7.29
C THR A 88 -20.38 3.30 -8.17
N GLU A 89 -20.64 4.59 -7.93
CA GLU A 89 -19.98 5.67 -8.67
C GLU A 89 -18.49 5.76 -8.37
N CYS A 90 -17.71 6.10 -9.40
CA CYS A 90 -16.27 6.30 -9.30
C CYS A 90 -15.81 7.55 -10.02
N ARG A 91 -14.81 8.18 -9.43
CA ARG A 91 -14.05 9.26 -10.07
C ARG A 91 -12.67 8.76 -10.46
N VAL A 92 -12.27 9.10 -11.68
CA VAL A 92 -10.99 8.67 -12.22
C VAL A 92 -9.95 9.77 -12.03
N PHE A 93 -8.81 9.40 -11.47
CA PHE A 93 -7.64 10.24 -11.31
C PHE A 93 -6.45 9.64 -12.06
N SER A 94 -5.64 10.49 -12.69
CA SER A 94 -4.37 10.06 -13.26
C SER A 94 -3.28 10.17 -12.20
N VAL A 95 -2.72 9.05 -11.78
CA VAL A 95 -1.71 8.96 -10.70
C VAL A 95 -0.39 8.42 -11.23
N GLU A 96 0.70 8.86 -10.63
CA GLU A 96 2.02 8.30 -10.94
C GLU A 96 2.22 6.95 -10.26
N THR A 97 3.07 6.11 -10.85
CA THR A 97 3.31 4.75 -10.34
C THR A 97 4.67 4.58 -9.69
N CYS A 98 4.74 3.68 -8.71
CA CYS A 98 5.98 3.12 -8.19
C CYS A 98 5.95 1.59 -8.25
N THR A 99 7.09 0.96 -7.99
CA THR A 99 7.24 -0.49 -7.81
C THR A 99 7.80 -0.78 -6.42
N MET A 100 7.59 -1.99 -5.90
CA MET A 100 8.23 -2.44 -4.67
C MET A 100 9.76 -2.30 -4.77
N PHE A 101 10.33 -2.60 -5.95
CA PHE A 101 11.75 -2.39 -6.22
C PHE A 101 12.16 -0.92 -6.01
N SER A 102 11.45 0.03 -6.62
CA SER A 102 11.79 1.46 -6.49
C SER A 102 11.67 1.97 -5.05
N LEU A 103 10.72 1.44 -4.28
CA LEU A 103 10.58 1.76 -2.86
C LEU A 103 11.77 1.21 -2.04
N TYR A 104 12.17 -0.03 -2.31
CA TYR A 104 13.33 -0.65 -1.66
C TYR A 104 14.63 0.06 -2.02
N GLU A 105 14.81 0.44 -3.28
CA GLU A 105 15.98 1.18 -3.76
C GLU A 105 16.08 2.55 -3.07
N THR A 106 14.95 3.24 -2.92
CA THR A 106 14.91 4.60 -2.34
C THR A 106 15.04 4.60 -0.82
N TYR A 107 14.36 3.68 -0.13
CA TYR A 107 14.19 3.73 1.32
C TYR A 107 14.90 2.62 2.09
N GLY A 108 15.40 1.59 1.38
CA GLY A 108 16.00 0.40 1.95
C GLY A 108 14.98 -0.69 2.29
N CYS A 109 15.48 -1.81 2.80
CA CYS A 109 14.66 -2.96 3.18
C CYS A 109 13.84 -2.64 4.44
N PRO A 110 12.50 -2.73 4.40
CA PRO A 110 11.66 -2.56 5.59
C PRO A 110 11.73 -3.79 6.50
N GLN A 111 11.37 -3.59 7.76
CA GLN A 111 11.16 -4.66 8.73
C GLN A 111 9.74 -5.22 8.63
N TYR A 112 8.78 -4.35 8.32
CA TYR A 112 7.37 -4.69 8.17
C TYR A 112 6.81 -4.08 6.88
N ILE A 113 5.98 -4.83 6.17
CA ILE A 113 5.17 -4.31 5.07
C ILE A 113 3.70 -4.66 5.33
N LYS A 114 2.82 -3.65 5.33
CA LYS A 114 1.38 -3.81 5.09
C LYS A 114 1.13 -3.61 3.60
N VAL A 115 0.36 -4.50 2.99
CA VAL A 115 -0.20 -4.35 1.64
C VAL A 115 -1.72 -4.48 1.74
N ASP A 116 -2.42 -3.54 1.17
CA ASP A 116 -3.88 -3.52 1.14
C ASP A 116 -4.28 -2.41 0.16
N ILE A 117 -4.29 -2.78 -1.12
CA ILE A 117 -4.53 -1.85 -2.23
C ILE A 117 -5.63 -2.36 -3.15
N GLU A 118 -6.59 -3.09 -2.55
CA GLU A 118 -7.84 -3.55 -3.15
C GLU A 118 -7.63 -4.18 -4.53
N GLY A 119 -7.17 -5.44 -4.52
CA GLY A 119 -6.93 -6.25 -5.71
C GLY A 119 -5.53 -6.08 -6.32
N GLY A 120 -4.76 -5.08 -5.90
CA GLY A 120 -3.35 -4.92 -6.28
C GLY A 120 -2.36 -5.76 -5.47
N ASP A 121 -2.80 -6.39 -4.39
CA ASP A 121 -1.96 -7.08 -3.41
C ASP A 121 -1.10 -8.19 -4.03
N GLU A 122 -1.68 -8.99 -4.92
CA GLU A 122 -0.96 -10.05 -5.63
C GLU A 122 0.26 -9.49 -6.37
N MET A 123 0.11 -8.32 -7.01
CA MET A 123 1.20 -7.69 -7.74
C MET A 123 2.34 -7.26 -6.82
N CYS A 124 2.02 -6.77 -5.60
CA CYS A 124 3.04 -6.50 -4.59
C CYS A 124 3.77 -7.78 -4.19
N LEU A 125 3.04 -8.87 -3.91
CA LEU A 125 3.61 -10.17 -3.57
C LEU A 125 4.50 -10.73 -4.67
N GLN A 126 4.11 -10.58 -5.95
CA GLN A 126 4.93 -10.99 -7.10
C GLN A 126 6.25 -10.20 -7.16
N GLN A 127 6.20 -8.87 -6.96
CA GLN A 127 7.40 -8.02 -6.99
C GLN A 127 8.34 -8.27 -5.81
N LEU A 128 7.83 -8.77 -4.68
CA LEU A 128 8.67 -9.11 -3.52
C LEU A 128 9.56 -10.34 -3.76
N LYS A 129 9.27 -11.19 -4.77
CA LYS A 129 10.04 -12.42 -5.04
C LYS A 129 11.51 -12.16 -5.38
N ASP A 130 11.80 -11.01 -5.99
CA ASP A 130 13.15 -10.61 -6.39
C ASP A 130 13.81 -9.68 -5.36
N LEU A 131 13.17 -9.49 -4.20
CA LEU A 131 13.63 -8.58 -3.14
C LEU A 131 13.95 -9.36 -1.87
N ARG A 132 14.71 -8.72 -0.98
CA ARG A 132 14.87 -9.25 0.38
C ARG A 132 13.50 -9.21 1.09
N PRO A 133 12.96 -10.34 1.56
CA PRO A 133 11.67 -10.32 2.25
C PRO A 133 11.80 -9.50 3.56
N PRO A 134 10.77 -8.72 3.94
CA PRO A 134 10.71 -8.12 5.26
C PRO A 134 10.61 -9.20 6.34
N GLU A 135 10.82 -8.84 7.61
CA GLU A 135 10.65 -9.77 8.72
C GLU A 135 9.17 -10.15 8.89
N ILE A 136 8.27 -9.20 8.65
CA ILE A 136 6.83 -9.38 8.75
C ILE A 136 6.16 -8.81 7.51
N LEU A 137 5.26 -9.59 6.92
CA LEU A 137 4.43 -9.20 5.80
C LEU A 137 2.96 -9.42 6.17
N SER A 138 2.16 -8.37 6.02
CA SER A 138 0.71 -8.38 6.21
C SER A 138 0.06 -7.98 4.91
N PHE A 139 -0.90 -8.77 4.44
CA PHE A 139 -1.66 -8.48 3.23
C PHE A 139 -3.11 -8.94 3.38
N GLU A 140 -4.03 -8.32 2.64
CA GLU A 140 -5.42 -8.75 2.60
C GLU A 140 -5.51 -10.09 1.86
N CYS A 141 -5.93 -11.16 2.54
CA CYS A 141 -5.91 -12.51 1.97
C CYS A 141 -7.18 -12.80 1.15
N ASN A 142 -7.27 -12.22 -0.05
CA ASN A 142 -8.40 -12.46 -0.97
C ASN A 142 -8.34 -13.83 -1.68
N SER A 143 -7.21 -14.54 -1.61
CA SER A 143 -7.05 -15.89 -2.16
C SER A 143 -6.07 -16.73 -1.34
N LEU A 144 -6.39 -18.01 -1.13
CA LEU A 144 -5.46 -18.97 -0.50
C LEU A 144 -4.15 -19.16 -1.29
N SER A 145 -4.14 -18.89 -2.60
CA SER A 145 -2.91 -18.94 -3.40
C SER A 145 -1.88 -17.92 -2.94
N TRP A 146 -2.30 -16.80 -2.36
CA TRP A 146 -1.41 -15.75 -1.88
C TRP A 146 -0.65 -16.17 -0.62
N VAL A 147 -1.23 -17.05 0.21
CA VAL A 147 -0.50 -17.71 1.29
C VAL A 147 0.63 -18.57 0.72
N GLY A 148 0.39 -19.31 -0.36
CA GLY A 148 1.43 -20.06 -1.07
C GLY A 148 2.53 -19.15 -1.63
N MET A 149 2.19 -17.99 -2.18
CA MET A 149 3.17 -17.00 -2.62
C MET A 149 4.01 -16.48 -1.45
N ALA A 150 3.41 -16.22 -0.29
CA ALA A 150 4.15 -15.85 0.91
C ALA A 150 5.08 -16.99 1.37
N GLN A 151 4.66 -18.26 1.27
CA GLN A 151 5.57 -19.39 1.54
C GLN A 151 6.77 -19.40 0.59
N GLU A 152 6.58 -19.11 -0.69
CA GLU A 152 7.67 -18.98 -1.67
C GLU A 152 8.64 -17.82 -1.34
N LEU A 153 8.17 -16.78 -0.65
CA LEU A 153 9.02 -15.69 -0.12
C LEU A 153 9.81 -16.10 1.14
N GLY A 154 9.54 -17.29 1.70
CA GLY A 154 10.23 -17.84 2.87
C GLY A 154 9.47 -17.75 4.19
N TYR A 155 8.19 -17.35 4.19
CA TYR A 155 7.37 -17.34 5.40
C TYR A 155 6.81 -18.75 5.72
N ASP A 156 6.96 -19.20 6.95
CA ASP A 156 6.53 -20.54 7.41
C ASP A 156 5.44 -20.51 8.51
N ALA A 157 5.11 -19.33 9.03
CA ALA A 157 4.08 -19.11 10.03
C ALA A 157 3.11 -18.00 9.61
N PHE A 158 1.81 -18.22 9.81
CA PHE A 158 0.76 -17.30 9.40
C PHE A 158 -0.22 -17.05 10.54
N LYS A 159 -0.69 -15.80 10.64
CA LYS A 159 -1.78 -15.41 11.54
C LYS A 159 -2.90 -14.80 10.71
N LEU A 160 -4.06 -15.46 10.69
CA LEU A 160 -5.27 -14.91 10.11
C LEU A 160 -5.95 -13.98 11.11
N VAL A 161 -6.35 -12.80 10.64
CA VAL A 161 -7.03 -11.77 11.43
C VAL A 161 -8.32 -11.40 10.70
N PRO A 162 -9.47 -11.28 11.38
CA PRO A 162 -10.68 -10.76 10.77
C PRO A 162 -10.48 -9.31 10.31
N GLN A 163 -11.03 -8.99 9.14
CA GLN A 163 -11.15 -7.62 8.65
C GLN A 163 -12.35 -6.94 9.30
#